data_AF-A0AAE9D096-F1
#
_entry.id   AF-A0AAE9D096-F1
#
_cell.length_a   1.000
_cell.length_b   1.000
_cell.length_c   1.000
_cell.angle_alpha   90.00
_cell.angle_beta   90.00
_cell.angle_gamma   90.00
#
_symmetry.space_group_name_H-M   'P 1'
#
loop_
_entity.id
_entity.type
_entity.pdbx_description
1 polymer ?
#
loop_
_entity_poly.entity_id
_entity_poly.type
_entity_poly.pdbx_seq_one_letter_code
_entity_poly.pdbx_strand_id
1 'polypeptide(L)'
;MRYFLYPSNFINFFLAFLTFFLQFRNVHNVKSLAIMCQGPCKFLGPAWCFHGYIFILATATAGGILNIHTLYYRLISIKFIQNLSLRVFIFGLWYIFPLVIIIFSYIPPIDLDAVYWETLKIHVDYDFSNYKVFGGFANSHNIFMTLVTLILVILATIAPLLGFYWRNETLKVLDLNRNALSVHSVMQFRALIHGLGLQIMIPLICYVPVGFFYVYNKYSGEQIQISQYTLCFMITLPAFFDPILQIYFIVPYRRAVKRMISQMIGNYREPESDVRVNTITLWHNRRKSSQPVQPIHNI
;
A
#
# COMPACT_ATOMS: atom_id res chain seq x y z
N MET A 1 -2.88 16.64 5.03
CA MET A 1 -1.72 15.71 5.15
C MET A 1 -2.03 14.49 6.02
N ARG A 2 -2.52 14.68 7.25
CA ARG A 2 -2.84 13.58 8.18
C ARG A 2 -3.84 12.55 7.63
N TYR A 3 -4.84 13.01 6.87
CA TYR A 3 -5.96 12.18 6.39
C TYR A 3 -5.59 10.99 5.49
N PHE A 4 -4.43 10.99 4.81
CA PHE A 4 -4.02 9.88 3.93
C PHE A 4 -2.76 9.15 4.40
N LEU A 5 -1.84 9.85 5.08
CA LEU A 5 -0.63 9.26 5.63
C LEU A 5 -0.88 8.33 6.82
N TYR A 6 -1.82 8.67 7.72
CA TYR A 6 -2.15 7.77 8.83
C TYR A 6 -2.81 6.48 8.37
N PRO A 7 -3.84 6.51 7.49
CA PRO A 7 -4.42 5.27 6.99
C PRO A 7 -3.40 4.43 6.20
N SER A 8 -2.47 5.04 5.47
CA SER A 8 -1.44 4.31 4.70
C SER A 8 -0.50 3.57 5.64
N ASN A 9 0.01 4.25 6.67
CA ASN A 9 0.84 3.62 7.69
C ASN A 9 0.11 2.54 8.48
N PHE A 10 -1.16 2.78 8.82
CA PHE A 10 -1.97 1.78 9.52
C PHE A 10 -2.16 0.53 8.67
N ILE A 11 -2.54 0.68 7.40
CA ILE A 11 -2.72 -0.43 6.47
C ILE A 11 -1.41 -1.20 6.26
N ASN A 12 -0.28 -0.50 6.10
CA ASN A 12 1.02 -1.15 5.93
C ASN A 12 1.46 -1.90 7.19
N PHE A 13 1.29 -1.30 8.37
CA PHE A 13 1.56 -1.98 9.63
C PHE A 13 0.70 -3.23 9.78
N PHE A 14 -0.59 -3.09 9.48
CA PHE A 14 -1.54 -4.19 9.55
C PHE A 14 -1.23 -5.29 8.54
N LEU A 15 -0.83 -4.94 7.31
CA LEU A 15 -0.35 -5.89 6.31
C LEU A 15 0.88 -6.65 6.79
N ALA A 16 1.89 -5.94 7.32
CA ALA A 16 3.10 -6.56 7.85
C ALA A 16 2.81 -7.49 9.05
N PHE A 17 1.87 -7.09 9.92
CA PHE A 17 1.41 -7.93 11.02
C PHE A 17 0.73 -9.20 10.51
N LEU A 18 -0.18 -9.09 9.53
CA LEU A 18 -0.86 -10.26 8.95
C LEU A 18 0.11 -11.19 8.22
N THR A 19 1.06 -10.66 7.44
CA THR A 19 2.05 -11.49 6.74
C THR A 19 2.99 -12.18 7.72
N PHE A 20 3.37 -11.53 8.83
CA PHE A 20 4.08 -12.18 9.93
C PHE A 20 3.23 -13.24 10.65
N PHE A 21 1.94 -12.99 10.85
CA PHE A 21 1.04 -13.91 11.52
C PHE A 21 0.80 -15.19 10.69
N LEU A 22 0.76 -15.07 9.36
CA LEU A 22 0.53 -16.19 8.45
C LEU A 22 1.83 -16.89 8.02
N GLN A 23 2.88 -16.13 7.65
CA GLN A 23 4.09 -16.65 6.99
C GLN A 23 3.74 -17.73 5.97
N PHE A 24 2.90 -17.36 5.01
CA PHE A 24 2.30 -18.32 4.09
C PHE A 24 3.24 -18.65 2.94
N ARG A 25 3.09 -19.86 2.42
CA ARG A 25 3.73 -20.40 1.21
C ARG A 25 2.63 -20.90 0.29
N ASN A 26 2.73 -20.56 -1.00
CA ASN A 26 1.77 -20.98 -2.01
C ASN A 26 2.30 -22.15 -2.82
N VAL A 27 1.50 -23.21 -2.95
CA VAL A 27 1.83 -24.41 -3.74
C VAL A 27 0.69 -24.72 -4.69
N HIS A 28 0.97 -24.63 -6.00
CA HIS A 28 0.00 -24.82 -7.07
C HIS A 28 -0.19 -26.29 -7.43
N ASN A 29 -1.36 -26.85 -7.17
CA ASN A 29 -1.69 -28.18 -7.64
C ASN A 29 -2.28 -28.12 -9.07
N VAL A 30 -2.72 -29.28 -9.57
CA VAL A 30 -3.31 -29.38 -10.92
C VAL A 30 -4.59 -28.54 -11.02
N LYS A 31 -5.43 -28.54 -9.96
CA LYS A 31 -6.69 -27.78 -9.93
C LYS A 31 -6.76 -26.80 -8.76
N SER A 32 -6.14 -27.13 -7.63
CA SER A 32 -6.17 -26.31 -6.43
C SER A 32 -4.90 -25.50 -6.19
N LEU A 33 -4.96 -24.60 -5.22
CA LEU A 33 -3.82 -23.86 -4.69
C LEU A 33 -3.81 -24.04 -3.18
N ALA A 34 -2.76 -24.66 -2.65
CA ALA A 34 -2.53 -24.78 -1.22
C ALA A 34 -1.84 -23.55 -0.64
N ILE A 35 -2.33 -23.14 0.54
CA ILE A 35 -1.81 -22.04 1.34
C ILE A 35 -1.29 -22.65 2.63
N MET A 36 0.03 -22.82 2.69
CA MET A 36 0.71 -23.44 3.82
C MET A 36 1.30 -22.37 4.73
N CYS A 37 0.76 -22.24 5.94
CA CYS A 37 1.19 -21.23 6.92
C CYS A 37 2.18 -21.79 7.94
N GLN A 38 3.29 -21.10 8.15
CA GLN A 38 4.28 -21.44 9.19
C GLN A 38 4.10 -20.63 10.47
N GLY A 39 3.48 -19.45 10.36
CA GLY A 39 3.30 -18.51 11.45
C GLY A 39 2.24 -18.96 12.46
N PRO A 40 1.99 -18.14 13.49
CA PRO A 40 1.04 -18.47 14.56
C PRO A 40 -0.38 -18.83 14.07
N CYS A 41 -0.79 -18.35 12.89
CA CYS A 41 -2.08 -18.70 12.29
C CYS A 41 -2.34 -20.22 12.22
N LYS A 42 -1.29 -21.04 12.00
CA LYS A 42 -1.44 -22.49 11.82
C LYS A 42 -2.10 -23.21 13.01
N PHE A 43 -2.06 -22.61 14.20
CA PHE A 43 -2.69 -23.15 15.40
C PHE A 43 -4.18 -22.84 15.50
N LEU A 44 -4.66 -21.83 14.77
CA LEU A 44 -6.09 -21.51 14.68
C LEU A 44 -6.83 -22.41 13.67
N GLY A 45 -6.09 -23.05 12.77
CA GLY A 45 -6.61 -23.99 11.78
C GLY A 45 -6.63 -23.45 10.34
N PRO A 46 -6.90 -24.33 9.36
CA PRO A 46 -6.76 -24.01 7.94
C PRO A 46 -7.72 -22.91 7.47
N ALA A 47 -8.93 -22.83 8.04
CA ALA A 47 -9.91 -21.81 7.69
C ALA A 47 -9.43 -20.39 8.03
N TRP A 48 -8.86 -20.18 9.21
CA TRP A 48 -8.31 -18.88 9.61
C TRP A 48 -7.18 -18.43 8.69
N CYS A 49 -6.32 -19.36 8.28
CA CYS A 49 -5.22 -19.04 7.38
C CYS A 49 -5.68 -18.78 5.95
N PHE A 50 -6.71 -19.48 5.48
CA PHE A 50 -7.37 -19.18 4.22
C PHE A 50 -7.98 -17.77 4.21
N HIS A 51 -8.78 -17.42 5.22
CA HIS A 51 -9.39 -16.09 5.32
C HIS A 51 -8.33 -14.99 5.48
N GLY A 52 -7.31 -15.23 6.30
CA GLY A 52 -6.19 -14.32 6.49
C GLY A 52 -5.44 -14.05 5.19
N TYR A 53 -5.25 -15.06 4.35
CA TYR A 53 -4.58 -14.91 3.05
C TYR A 53 -5.39 -14.01 2.10
N ILE A 54 -6.71 -14.23 1.98
CA ILE A 54 -7.59 -13.36 1.19
C ILE A 54 -7.51 -11.92 1.70
N PHE A 55 -7.48 -11.75 3.03
CA PHE A 55 -7.42 -10.43 3.64
C PHE A 55 -6.07 -9.72 3.41
N ILE A 56 -4.96 -10.46 3.38
CA ILE A 56 -3.64 -9.95 2.96
C ILE A 56 -3.70 -9.41 1.53
N LEU A 57 -4.26 -10.18 0.58
CA LEU A 57 -4.36 -9.74 -0.83
C LEU A 57 -5.19 -8.45 -0.98
N ALA A 58 -6.32 -8.37 -0.29
CA ALA A 58 -7.18 -7.18 -0.29
C ALA A 58 -6.48 -5.98 0.37
N THR A 59 -5.82 -6.21 1.51
CA THR A 59 -5.11 -5.16 2.27
C THR A 59 -3.90 -4.63 1.50
N ALA A 60 -3.12 -5.50 0.85
CA ALA A 60 -2.00 -5.09 -0.01
C ALA A 60 -2.49 -4.22 -1.19
N THR A 61 -3.61 -4.61 -1.80
CA THR A 61 -4.25 -3.83 -2.87
C THR A 61 -4.72 -2.47 -2.36
N ALA A 62 -5.40 -2.44 -1.21
CA ALA A 62 -5.88 -1.20 -0.60
C ALA A 62 -4.73 -0.25 -0.23
N GLY A 63 -3.63 -0.78 0.31
CA GLY A 63 -2.41 -0.01 0.62
C GLY A 63 -1.81 0.62 -0.63
N GLY A 64 -1.68 -0.16 -1.72
CA GLY A 64 -1.23 0.35 -3.01
C GLY A 64 -2.11 1.49 -3.55
N ILE A 65 -3.43 1.31 -3.53
CA ILE A 65 -4.41 2.31 -3.98
C ILE A 65 -4.34 3.58 -3.11
N LEU A 66 -4.12 3.45 -1.81
CA LEU A 66 -4.02 4.57 -0.90
C LEU A 66 -2.76 5.41 -1.10
N ASN A 67 -1.63 4.77 -1.40
CA ASN A 67 -0.39 5.46 -1.71
C ASN A 67 -0.52 6.29 -2.99
N ILE A 68 -1.10 5.72 -4.06
CA ILE A 68 -1.33 6.47 -5.30
C ILE A 68 -2.43 7.54 -5.13
N HIS A 69 -3.48 7.28 -4.34
CA HIS A 69 -4.51 8.27 -4.03
C HIS A 69 -3.92 9.49 -3.33
N THR A 70 -2.96 9.28 -2.42
CA THR A 70 -2.25 10.36 -1.74
C THR A 70 -1.50 11.26 -2.71
N LEU A 71 -0.84 10.68 -3.72
CA LEU A 71 -0.15 11.45 -4.77
C LEU A 71 -1.15 12.18 -5.67
N TYR A 72 -2.22 11.51 -6.10
CA TYR A 72 -3.26 12.10 -6.93
C TYR A 72 -3.94 13.29 -6.24
N TYR A 73 -4.31 13.14 -4.96
CA TYR A 73 -4.88 14.20 -4.14
C TYR A 73 -3.98 15.44 -4.11
N ARG A 74 -2.65 15.25 -4.02
CA ARG A 74 -1.69 16.36 -4.00
C ARG A 74 -1.62 17.07 -5.35
N LEU A 75 -1.53 16.33 -6.44
CA LEU A 75 -1.53 16.90 -7.79
C LEU A 75 -2.77 17.77 -8.00
N ILE A 76 -3.95 17.22 -7.70
CA ILE A 76 -5.22 17.89 -7.98
C ILE A 76 -5.43 19.10 -7.05
N SER A 77 -4.98 19.03 -5.79
CA SER A 77 -5.08 20.17 -4.85
C SER A 77 -4.29 21.40 -5.29
N ILE A 78 -3.26 21.22 -6.13
CA ILE A 78 -2.44 22.31 -6.67
C ILE A 78 -2.94 22.72 -8.06
N LYS A 79 -3.26 21.76 -8.93
CA LYS A 79 -3.60 22.03 -10.34
C LYS A 79 -5.06 22.44 -10.54
N PHE A 80 -5.98 21.92 -9.72
CA PHE A 80 -7.43 22.10 -9.90
C PHE A 80 -8.15 22.22 -8.56
N ILE A 81 -8.20 23.45 -8.02
CA ILE A 81 -8.95 23.74 -6.79
C ILE A 81 -10.46 23.57 -7.03
N GLN A 82 -10.94 23.87 -8.24
CA GLN A 82 -12.32 23.66 -8.66
C GLN A 82 -12.62 22.16 -8.81
N ASN A 83 -13.75 21.71 -8.24
CA ASN A 83 -14.24 20.32 -8.27
C ASN A 83 -13.30 19.30 -7.59
N LEU A 84 -12.50 19.73 -6.61
CA LEU A 84 -11.60 18.86 -5.85
C LEU A 84 -12.34 17.65 -5.25
N SER A 85 -13.49 17.86 -4.60
CA SER A 85 -14.28 16.81 -3.96
C SER A 85 -14.73 15.74 -4.95
N LEU A 86 -15.25 16.14 -6.12
CA LEU A 86 -15.71 15.23 -7.16
C LEU A 86 -14.56 14.38 -7.71
N ARG A 87 -13.40 14.99 -8.00
CA ARG A 87 -12.25 14.27 -8.56
C ARG A 87 -11.65 13.27 -7.56
N VAL A 88 -11.60 13.65 -6.29
CA VAL A 88 -11.19 12.75 -5.20
C VAL A 88 -12.19 11.61 -5.02
N PHE A 89 -13.49 11.88 -5.13
CA PHE A 89 -14.53 10.85 -5.10
C PHE A 89 -14.41 9.86 -6.26
N ILE A 90 -14.20 10.35 -7.48
CA ILE A 90 -13.99 9.49 -8.67
C ILE A 90 -12.77 8.59 -8.48
N PHE A 91 -11.68 9.12 -7.93
CA PHE A 91 -10.52 8.29 -7.58
C PHE A 91 -10.87 7.24 -6.51
N GLY A 92 -11.70 7.63 -5.54
CA GLY A 92 -12.22 6.74 -4.49
C GLY A 92 -12.94 5.49 -5.01
N LEU A 93 -13.42 5.47 -6.26
CA LEU A 93 -14.00 4.28 -6.86
C LEU A 93 -13.00 3.13 -7.01
N TRP A 94 -11.69 3.40 -7.01
CA TRP A 94 -10.67 2.35 -7.08
C TRP A 94 -10.69 1.44 -5.84
N TYR A 95 -11.21 1.90 -4.69
CA TYR A 95 -11.37 1.05 -3.50
C TYR A 95 -12.40 -0.08 -3.68
N ILE A 96 -13.13 -0.11 -4.81
CA ILE A 96 -13.94 -1.26 -5.20
C ILE A 96 -13.06 -2.49 -5.50
N PHE A 97 -11.83 -2.32 -5.99
CA PHE A 97 -10.97 -3.46 -6.35
C PHE A 97 -10.64 -4.40 -5.16
N PRO A 98 -10.21 -3.92 -3.97
CA PRO A 98 -10.08 -4.75 -2.78
C PRO A 98 -11.35 -5.52 -2.42
N LEU A 99 -12.53 -4.90 -2.57
CA LEU A 99 -13.82 -5.55 -2.29
C LEU A 99 -14.11 -6.66 -3.30
N VAL A 100 -13.87 -6.40 -4.58
CA VAL A 100 -14.00 -7.41 -5.66
C VAL A 100 -13.06 -8.59 -5.40
N ILE A 101 -11.82 -8.34 -4.99
CA ILE A 101 -10.86 -9.41 -4.64
C ILE A 101 -11.43 -10.32 -3.55
N ILE A 102 -11.98 -9.73 -2.47
CA ILE A 102 -12.62 -10.48 -1.38
C ILE A 102 -13.79 -11.29 -1.94
N ILE A 103 -14.78 -10.63 -2.56
CA ILE A 103 -16.01 -11.28 -3.03
C ILE A 103 -15.69 -12.42 -3.99
N PHE A 104 -14.86 -12.18 -5.01
CA PHE A 104 -14.52 -13.20 -6.00
C PHE A 104 -13.72 -14.37 -5.42
N SER A 105 -12.96 -14.16 -4.34
CA SER A 105 -12.25 -15.25 -3.66
C SER A 105 -13.19 -16.19 -2.89
N TYR A 106 -14.41 -15.75 -2.56
CA TYR A 106 -15.40 -16.53 -1.81
C TYR A 106 -16.48 -17.20 -2.69
N ILE A 107 -16.55 -16.89 -3.99
CA ILE A 107 -17.53 -17.52 -4.90
C ILE A 107 -17.20 -19.00 -5.17
N PRO A 108 -15.94 -19.39 -5.45
CA PRO A 108 -15.61 -20.80 -5.65
C PRO A 108 -15.87 -21.64 -4.38
N PRO A 109 -16.21 -22.93 -4.53
CA PRO A 109 -16.43 -23.79 -3.37
C PRO A 109 -15.18 -23.88 -2.51
N ILE A 110 -15.37 -23.74 -1.19
CA ILE A 110 -14.31 -23.85 -0.20
C ILE A 110 -14.29 -25.29 0.29
N ASP A 111 -13.27 -26.03 -0.14
CA ASP A 111 -13.01 -27.40 0.30
C ASP A 111 -11.53 -27.50 0.71
N LEU A 112 -11.27 -27.24 1.98
CA LEU A 112 -9.90 -27.15 2.51
C LEU A 112 -9.26 -28.54 2.63
N ASP A 113 -10.07 -29.57 2.92
CA ASP A 113 -9.60 -30.94 3.10
C ASP A 113 -9.21 -31.55 1.75
N ALA A 114 -10.00 -31.31 0.69
CA ALA A 114 -9.63 -31.74 -0.66
C ALA A 114 -8.28 -31.16 -1.10
N VAL A 115 -8.03 -29.88 -0.79
CA VAL A 115 -6.75 -29.21 -1.09
C VAL A 115 -5.60 -29.87 -0.33
N TYR A 116 -5.80 -30.17 0.96
CA TYR A 116 -4.81 -30.84 1.79
C TYR A 116 -4.39 -32.19 1.20
N TRP A 117 -5.36 -33.06 0.93
CA TRP A 117 -5.09 -34.40 0.38
C TRP A 117 -4.51 -34.36 -1.03
N GLU A 118 -4.96 -33.43 -1.88
CA GLU A 118 -4.39 -33.24 -3.22
C GLU A 118 -2.91 -32.83 -3.13
N THR A 119 -2.57 -31.86 -2.27
CA THR A 119 -1.17 -31.42 -2.10
C THR A 119 -0.26 -32.53 -1.59
N LEU A 120 -0.69 -33.30 -0.58
CA LEU A 120 0.09 -34.42 -0.05
C LEU A 120 0.35 -35.49 -1.12
N LYS A 121 -0.63 -35.72 -2.00
CA LYS A 121 -0.53 -36.72 -3.07
C LYS A 121 0.40 -36.28 -4.20
N ILE A 122 0.41 -34.99 -4.55
CA ILE A 122 1.20 -34.46 -5.68
C ILE A 122 2.64 -34.18 -5.26
N HIS A 123 2.85 -33.59 -4.08
CA HIS A 123 4.16 -33.14 -3.60
C HIS A 123 4.68 -34.06 -2.50
N VAL A 124 4.82 -35.35 -2.80
CA VAL A 124 5.28 -36.38 -1.86
C VAL A 124 6.71 -36.16 -1.36
N ASP A 125 7.50 -35.38 -2.10
CA ASP A 125 8.88 -35.01 -1.81
C ASP A 125 8.99 -33.87 -0.78
N TYR A 126 7.89 -33.20 -0.46
CA TYR A 126 7.91 -32.07 0.47
C TYR A 126 7.86 -32.53 1.92
N ASP A 127 8.64 -31.86 2.78
CA ASP A 127 8.49 -31.99 4.22
C ASP A 127 7.33 -31.11 4.73
N PHE A 128 6.24 -31.76 5.11
CA PHE A 128 5.07 -31.10 5.67
C PHE A 128 5.09 -30.97 7.20
N SER A 129 6.09 -31.50 7.90
CA SER A 129 6.13 -31.60 9.37
C SER A 129 5.96 -30.25 10.09
N ASN A 130 6.47 -29.18 9.48
CA ASN A 130 6.41 -27.82 10.01
C ASN A 130 5.03 -27.16 9.88
N TYR A 131 4.17 -27.75 9.03
CA TYR A 131 2.82 -27.31 8.76
C TYR A 131 1.84 -28.21 9.52
N LYS A 132 0.86 -27.59 10.18
CA LYS A 132 -0.33 -28.32 10.66
C LYS A 132 -1.24 -28.60 9.46
N VAL A 133 -2.47 -29.07 9.70
CA VAL A 133 -3.47 -29.16 8.63
C VAL A 133 -3.62 -27.78 7.97
N PHE A 134 -3.46 -27.76 6.65
CA PHE A 134 -3.53 -26.56 5.83
C PHE A 134 -4.65 -26.72 4.78
N GLY A 135 -5.01 -25.63 4.12
CA GLY A 135 -6.06 -25.63 3.10
C GLY A 135 -5.72 -24.68 1.97
N GLY A 136 -6.74 -24.25 1.23
CA GLY A 136 -6.53 -23.28 0.16
C GLY A 136 -7.72 -23.19 -0.80
N PHE A 137 -7.45 -22.79 -2.04
CA PHE A 137 -8.49 -22.70 -3.06
C PHE A 137 -8.64 -24.05 -3.76
N ALA A 138 -9.77 -24.75 -3.54
CA ALA A 138 -10.05 -26.04 -4.16
C ALA A 138 -10.13 -25.99 -5.70
N ASN A 139 -10.57 -24.85 -6.25
CA ASN A 139 -10.62 -24.61 -7.70
C ASN A 139 -9.94 -23.27 -8.05
N SER A 140 -8.61 -23.29 -8.08
CA SER A 140 -7.79 -22.09 -8.31
C SER A 140 -7.88 -21.58 -9.76
N HIS A 141 -8.25 -22.44 -10.71
CA HIS A 141 -8.43 -22.10 -12.13
C HIS A 141 -9.82 -21.58 -12.47
N ASN A 142 -10.74 -21.54 -11.50
CA ASN A 142 -12.06 -20.94 -11.67
C ASN A 142 -11.95 -19.52 -12.25
N ILE A 143 -12.94 -19.12 -13.07
CA ILE A 143 -12.98 -17.80 -13.71
C ILE A 143 -12.85 -16.66 -12.69
N PHE A 144 -13.48 -16.74 -11.52
CA PHE A 144 -13.39 -15.72 -10.49
C PHE A 144 -11.98 -15.60 -9.91
N MET A 145 -11.31 -16.72 -9.64
CA MET A 145 -9.92 -16.72 -9.17
C MET A 145 -8.94 -16.24 -10.25
N THR A 146 -9.23 -16.52 -11.52
CA THR A 146 -8.49 -15.98 -12.65
C THR A 146 -8.67 -14.46 -12.75
N LEU A 147 -9.90 -13.94 -12.58
CA LEU A 147 -10.16 -12.50 -12.52
C LEU A 147 -9.44 -11.83 -11.35
N VAL A 148 -9.43 -12.44 -10.16
CA VAL A 148 -8.65 -11.94 -9.00
C VAL A 148 -7.17 -11.84 -9.36
N THR A 149 -6.61 -12.88 -9.97
CA THR A 149 -5.21 -12.91 -10.40
C THR A 149 -4.91 -11.78 -11.40
N LEU A 150 -5.77 -11.60 -12.41
CA LEU A 150 -5.63 -10.54 -13.40
C LEU A 150 -5.71 -9.14 -12.76
N ILE A 151 -6.69 -8.91 -11.88
CA ILE A 151 -6.83 -7.64 -11.15
C ILE A 151 -5.56 -7.32 -10.38
N LEU A 152 -5.01 -8.28 -9.63
CA LEU A 152 -3.79 -8.10 -8.84
C LEU A 152 -2.59 -7.74 -9.73
N VAL A 153 -2.36 -8.49 -10.81
CA VAL A 153 -1.22 -8.26 -11.72
C VAL A 153 -1.35 -6.94 -12.48
N ILE A 154 -2.55 -6.64 -12.98
CA ILE A 154 -2.83 -5.40 -13.72
C ILE A 154 -2.65 -4.20 -12.78
N LEU A 155 -3.21 -4.22 -11.57
CA LEU A 155 -3.06 -3.12 -10.62
C LEU A 155 -1.62 -2.95 -10.15
N ALA A 156 -0.91 -4.06 -9.87
CA ALA A 156 0.50 -4.03 -9.50
C ALA A 156 1.39 -3.41 -10.59
N THR A 157 0.96 -3.45 -11.85
CA THR A 157 1.70 -2.89 -12.99
C THR A 157 1.25 -1.46 -13.32
N ILE A 158 -0.05 -1.25 -13.51
CA ILE A 158 -0.61 0.04 -13.97
C ILE A 158 -0.50 1.11 -12.89
N ALA A 159 -0.76 0.78 -11.61
CA ALA A 159 -0.77 1.78 -10.56
C ALA A 159 0.61 2.45 -10.37
N PRO A 160 1.74 1.72 -10.32
CA PRO A 160 3.06 2.35 -10.30
C PRO A 160 3.35 3.24 -11.51
N LEU A 161 2.96 2.81 -12.72
CA LEU A 161 3.16 3.59 -13.96
C LEU A 161 2.38 4.90 -13.94
N LEU A 162 1.10 4.87 -13.55
CA LEU A 162 0.28 6.06 -13.37
C LEU A 162 0.84 6.97 -12.27
N GLY A 163 1.31 6.38 -11.16
CA GLY A 163 1.96 7.10 -10.09
C GLY A 163 3.22 7.83 -10.56
N PHE A 164 4.06 7.19 -11.37
CA PHE A 164 5.25 7.81 -11.95
C PHE A 164 4.88 8.98 -12.87
N TYR A 165 3.85 8.82 -13.71
CA TYR A 165 3.32 9.90 -14.55
C TYR A 165 2.83 11.10 -13.70
N TRP A 166 1.97 10.85 -12.72
CA TRP A 166 1.44 11.92 -11.86
C TRP A 166 2.51 12.57 -10.98
N ARG A 167 3.54 11.83 -10.58
CA ARG A 167 4.71 12.40 -9.90
C ARG A 167 5.38 13.44 -10.79
N ASN A 168 5.66 13.11 -12.04
CA ASN A 168 6.31 14.03 -12.97
C ASN A 168 5.46 15.27 -13.24
N GLU A 169 4.14 15.09 -13.42
CA GLU A 169 3.20 16.21 -13.55
C GLU A 169 3.16 17.09 -12.31
N THR A 170 3.19 16.49 -11.11
CA THR A 170 3.21 17.24 -9.85
C THR A 170 4.47 18.09 -9.72
N LEU A 171 5.62 17.56 -10.12
CA LEU A 171 6.89 18.30 -10.11
C LEU A 171 6.88 19.46 -11.13
N LYS A 172 6.35 19.24 -12.34
CA LYS A 172 6.20 20.32 -13.33
C LYS A 172 5.32 21.46 -12.81
N VAL A 173 4.17 21.13 -12.23
CA VAL A 173 3.25 22.12 -11.65
C VAL A 173 3.92 22.86 -10.47
N LEU A 174 4.69 22.16 -9.65
CA LEU A 174 5.46 22.80 -8.56
C LEU A 174 6.48 23.81 -9.11
N ASP A 175 7.22 23.43 -10.16
CA ASP A 175 8.26 24.29 -10.75
C ASP A 175 7.63 25.55 -11.40
N LEU A 176 6.45 25.42 -12.03
CA LEU A 176 5.68 26.57 -12.55
C LEU A 176 5.21 27.52 -11.44
N ASN A 177 4.90 27.00 -10.25
CA ASN A 177 4.41 27.78 -9.12
C ASN A 177 5.53 28.16 -8.12
N ARG A 178 6.80 27.96 -8.49
CA ARG A 178 7.95 28.17 -7.60
C ARG A 178 8.02 29.59 -7.03
N ASN A 179 7.70 30.59 -7.84
CA ASN A 179 7.77 32.01 -7.44
C ASN A 179 6.66 32.41 -6.44
N ALA A 180 5.58 31.63 -6.36
CA ALA A 180 4.47 31.87 -5.43
C ALA A 180 4.69 31.22 -4.05
N LEU A 181 5.76 30.45 -3.86
CA LEU A 181 6.04 29.67 -2.66
C LEU A 181 7.41 30.02 -2.08
N SER A 182 7.56 29.89 -0.75
CA SER A 182 8.87 30.03 -0.13
C SER A 182 9.82 28.91 -0.59
N VAL A 183 11.12 29.23 -0.72
CA VAL A 183 12.16 28.26 -1.11
C VAL A 183 12.12 27.01 -0.22
N HIS A 184 11.98 27.21 1.10
CA HIS A 184 11.90 26.12 2.06
C HIS A 184 10.65 25.25 1.83
N SER A 185 9.48 25.84 1.56
CA SER A 185 8.25 25.09 1.27
C SER A 185 8.39 24.26 -0.01
N VAL A 186 9.00 24.82 -1.07
CA VAL A 186 9.25 24.12 -2.34
C VAL A 186 10.17 22.92 -2.12
N MET A 187 11.26 23.09 -1.39
CA MET A 187 12.20 22.00 -1.09
C MET A 187 11.52 20.86 -0.31
N GLN A 188 10.74 21.19 0.72
CA GLN A 188 10.02 20.18 1.50
C GLN A 188 8.99 19.43 0.66
N PHE A 189 8.26 20.15 -0.19
CA PHE A 189 7.26 19.52 -1.06
C PHE A 189 7.93 18.63 -2.10
N ARG A 190 9.03 19.07 -2.72
CA ARG A 190 9.80 18.27 -3.68
C ARG A 190 10.31 16.98 -3.03
N ALA A 191 10.94 17.06 -1.87
CA ALA A 191 11.41 15.89 -1.12
C ALA A 191 10.28 14.88 -0.84
N LEU A 192 9.12 15.39 -0.44
CA LEU A 192 7.93 14.58 -0.21
C LEU A 192 7.42 13.88 -1.47
N ILE A 193 7.38 14.57 -2.62
CA ILE A 193 6.97 13.97 -3.91
C ILE A 193 7.97 12.91 -4.37
N HIS A 194 9.27 13.11 -4.13
CA HIS A 194 10.27 12.06 -4.37
C HIS A 194 10.05 10.84 -3.47
N GLY A 195 9.79 11.06 -2.18
CA GLY A 195 9.48 9.97 -1.24
C GLY A 195 8.25 9.17 -1.66
N LEU A 196 7.12 9.85 -1.93
CA LEU A 196 5.89 9.21 -2.41
C LEU A 196 6.10 8.50 -3.76
N GLY A 197 6.87 9.10 -4.66
CA GLY A 197 7.24 8.48 -5.92
C GLY A 197 7.96 7.15 -5.73
N LEU A 198 8.93 7.10 -4.82
CA LEU A 198 9.67 5.88 -4.52
C LEU A 198 8.76 4.81 -3.90
N GLN A 199 7.89 5.19 -2.95
CA GLN A 199 6.90 4.30 -2.33
C GLN A 199 5.98 3.63 -3.36
N ILE A 200 5.53 4.40 -4.36
CA ILE A 200 4.66 3.89 -5.42
C ILE A 200 5.41 2.98 -6.41
N MET A 201 6.73 3.18 -6.58
CA MET A 201 7.54 2.37 -7.48
C MET A 201 8.03 1.06 -6.86
N ILE A 202 8.15 0.96 -5.53
CA ILE A 202 8.59 -0.28 -4.86
C ILE A 202 7.68 -1.48 -5.22
N PRO A 203 6.34 -1.37 -5.19
CA PRO A 203 5.45 -2.43 -5.66
C PRO A 203 5.74 -2.94 -7.07
N LEU A 204 6.27 -2.13 -7.98
CA LEU A 204 6.62 -2.60 -9.33
C LEU A 204 7.74 -3.66 -9.27
N ILE A 205 8.74 -3.44 -8.40
CA ILE A 205 9.88 -4.34 -8.23
C ILE A 205 9.47 -5.57 -7.40
N CYS A 206 8.59 -5.39 -6.42
CA CYS A 206 8.20 -6.46 -5.50
C CYS A 206 7.06 -7.34 -6.06
N TYR A 207 6.00 -6.74 -6.63
CA TYR A 207 4.76 -7.46 -6.93
C TYR A 207 4.71 -7.98 -8.37
N VAL A 208 5.29 -7.27 -9.35
CA VAL A 208 5.23 -7.71 -10.76
C VAL A 208 5.97 -9.03 -10.98
N PRO A 209 7.23 -9.22 -10.51
CA PRO A 209 7.91 -10.51 -10.69
C PRO A 209 7.16 -11.66 -10.01
N VAL A 210 6.60 -11.40 -8.84
CA VAL A 210 5.78 -12.37 -8.09
C VAL A 210 4.51 -12.72 -8.83
N GLY A 211 3.83 -11.71 -9.39
CA GLY A 211 2.64 -11.91 -10.22
C GLY A 211 2.94 -12.76 -11.46
N PHE A 212 4.06 -12.50 -12.12
CA PHE A 212 4.53 -13.32 -13.25
C PHE A 212 4.76 -14.77 -12.84
N PHE A 213 5.52 -15.03 -11.76
CA PHE A 213 5.77 -16.39 -11.29
C PHE A 213 4.50 -17.09 -10.84
N TYR A 214 3.59 -16.37 -10.18
CA TYR A 214 2.30 -16.92 -9.78
C TYR A 214 1.47 -17.37 -10.99
N VAL A 215 1.40 -16.54 -12.04
CA VAL A 215 0.71 -16.89 -13.30
C VAL A 215 1.41 -18.06 -13.98
N TYR A 216 2.74 -18.05 -14.05
CA TYR A 216 3.52 -19.14 -14.63
C TYR A 216 3.25 -20.46 -13.93
N ASN A 217 3.37 -20.53 -12.60
CA ASN A 217 3.11 -21.75 -11.82
C ASN A 217 1.66 -22.22 -11.96
N LYS A 218 0.72 -21.28 -12.12
CA LYS A 218 -0.69 -21.60 -12.27
C LYS A 218 -1.01 -22.27 -13.61
N TYR A 219 -0.39 -21.84 -14.72
CA TYR A 219 -0.80 -22.26 -16.06
C TYR A 219 0.21 -23.15 -16.80
N SER A 220 1.49 -23.15 -16.41
CA SER A 220 2.50 -24.00 -17.05
C SER A 220 2.39 -25.47 -16.66
N GLY A 221 1.79 -25.76 -15.50
CA GLY A 221 1.81 -27.10 -14.90
C GLY A 221 3.15 -27.43 -14.19
N GLU A 222 4.13 -26.54 -14.28
CA GLU A 222 5.40 -26.64 -13.58
C GLU A 222 5.43 -25.72 -12.35
N GLN A 223 6.29 -26.04 -11.38
CA GLN A 223 6.45 -25.22 -10.18
C GLN A 223 7.87 -24.71 -10.02
N ILE A 224 8.00 -23.38 -10.00
CA ILE A 224 9.24 -22.72 -9.62
C ILE A 224 9.31 -22.68 -8.09
N GLN A 225 10.09 -23.58 -7.50
CA GLN A 225 10.23 -23.76 -6.04
C GLN A 225 10.50 -22.45 -5.28
N ILE A 226 11.45 -21.64 -5.75
CA ILE A 226 11.81 -20.38 -5.08
C ILE A 226 10.61 -19.43 -4.99
N SER A 227 9.77 -19.38 -6.02
CA SER A 227 8.64 -18.44 -6.08
C SER A 227 7.57 -18.69 -5.01
N GLN A 228 7.49 -19.92 -4.48
CA GLN A 228 6.54 -20.30 -3.44
C GLN A 228 6.81 -19.58 -2.11
N TYR A 229 8.08 -19.32 -1.82
CA TYR A 229 8.56 -18.66 -0.60
C TYR A 229 8.65 -17.15 -0.79
N THR A 230 8.93 -16.70 -2.01
CA THR A 230 9.18 -15.29 -2.31
C THR A 230 7.91 -14.42 -2.22
N LEU A 231 6.72 -15.00 -2.39
CA LEU A 231 5.46 -14.24 -2.43
C LEU A 231 5.18 -13.49 -1.11
N CYS A 232 5.21 -14.19 0.02
CA CYS A 232 4.98 -13.58 1.33
C CYS A 232 6.03 -12.51 1.66
N PHE A 233 7.30 -12.78 1.33
CA PHE A 233 8.39 -11.83 1.53
C PHE A 233 8.20 -10.55 0.71
N MET A 234 8.00 -10.69 -0.60
CA MET A 234 7.87 -9.56 -1.51
C MET A 234 6.61 -8.73 -1.27
N ILE A 235 5.49 -9.35 -0.86
CA ILE A 235 4.28 -8.61 -0.45
C ILE A 235 4.54 -7.72 0.78
N THR A 236 5.47 -8.12 1.65
CA THR A 236 5.76 -7.39 2.89
C THR A 236 6.78 -6.27 2.69
N LEU A 237 7.64 -6.35 1.66
CA LEU A 237 8.70 -5.36 1.43
C LEU A 237 8.19 -3.90 1.30
N PRO A 238 7.13 -3.59 0.52
CA PRO A 238 6.61 -2.22 0.48
C PRO A 238 6.14 -1.73 1.84
N ALA A 239 5.48 -2.58 2.63
CA ALA A 239 5.03 -2.23 3.98
C ALA A 239 6.19 -1.96 4.95
N PHE A 240 7.34 -2.62 4.75
CA PHE A 240 8.55 -2.38 5.52
C PHE A 240 9.26 -1.07 5.10
N PHE A 241 9.40 -0.83 3.80
CA PHE A 241 10.11 0.35 3.30
C PHE A 241 9.30 1.64 3.41
N ASP A 242 7.97 1.58 3.29
CA ASP A 242 7.10 2.77 3.39
C ASP A 242 7.41 3.64 4.61
N PRO A 243 7.36 3.13 5.86
CA PRO A 243 7.64 3.95 7.05
C PRO A 243 9.07 4.51 7.07
N ILE A 244 10.07 3.77 6.57
CA ILE A 244 11.46 4.25 6.48
C ILE A 244 11.53 5.45 5.53
N LEU A 245 10.91 5.34 4.36
CA LEU A 245 10.86 6.42 3.38
C LEU A 245 10.10 7.63 3.92
N GLN A 246 9.01 7.43 4.66
CA GLN A 246 8.29 8.53 5.29
C GLN A 246 9.15 9.24 6.35
N ILE A 247 9.85 8.50 7.21
CA ILE A 247 10.75 9.09 8.21
C ILE A 247 11.86 9.91 7.54
N TYR A 248 12.40 9.42 6.42
CA TYR A 248 13.47 10.11 5.70
C TYR A 248 13.00 11.39 4.98
N PHE A 249 11.93 11.30 4.18
CA PHE A 249 11.47 12.37 3.29
C PHE A 249 10.50 13.36 3.95
N ILE A 250 9.79 12.97 5.02
CA ILE A 250 8.76 13.80 5.66
C ILE A 250 9.33 14.45 6.92
N VAL A 251 9.63 15.75 6.80
CA VAL A 251 10.26 16.56 7.86
C VAL A 251 9.61 16.42 9.25
N PRO A 252 8.27 16.51 9.43
CA PRO A 252 7.69 16.37 10.76
C PRO A 252 7.91 14.97 11.37
N TYR A 253 7.93 13.91 10.56
CA TYR A 253 8.24 12.56 11.06
C TYR A 253 9.71 12.41 11.41
N ARG A 254 10.62 12.91 10.56
CA ARG A 254 12.05 12.93 10.86
C ARG A 254 12.35 13.63 12.19
N ARG A 255 11.73 14.80 12.41
CA ARG A 255 11.88 15.57 13.65
C ARG A 255 11.31 14.83 14.86
N ALA A 256 10.16 14.17 14.71
CA ALA A 256 9.56 13.38 15.79
C ALA A 256 10.44 12.19 16.19
N VAL A 257 10.93 11.40 15.22
CA VAL A 257 11.82 10.27 15.47
C VAL A 257 13.14 10.73 16.10
N LYS A 258 13.75 11.81 15.59
CA LYS A 258 14.96 12.37 16.19
C LYS A 258 14.74 12.77 17.66
N ARG A 259 13.60 13.40 17.97
CA ARG A 259 13.24 13.76 19.36
C ARG A 259 13.07 12.51 20.24
N MET A 260 12.36 11.50 19.77
CA MET A 260 12.18 10.23 20.50
C MET A 260 13.53 9.56 20.78
N ILE A 261 14.42 9.49 19.78
CA ILE A 261 15.76 8.91 19.94
C ILE A 261 16.60 9.74 20.91
N SER A 262 16.60 11.08 20.80
CA SER A 262 17.34 11.94 21.74
C SER A 262 16.82 11.83 23.17
N GLN A 263 15.51 11.65 23.37
CA GLN A 263 14.91 11.39 24.68
C GLN A 263 15.33 10.02 25.23
N MET A 264 15.31 8.97 24.41
CA MET A 264 15.75 7.63 24.82
C MET A 264 17.24 7.57 25.19
N ILE A 265 18.08 8.35 24.51
CA ILE A 265 19.53 8.41 24.75
C ILE A 265 19.88 9.35 25.93
N GLY A 266 18.91 10.03 26.55
CA GLY A 266 19.16 10.97 27.65
C GLY A 266 19.83 12.29 27.22
N ASN A 267 19.94 12.55 25.92
CA ASN A 267 20.56 13.75 25.33
C ASN A 267 19.54 14.84 24.97
N TYR A 268 18.34 14.81 25.56
CA TYR A 268 17.30 15.79 25.25
C TYR A 268 17.57 17.13 25.96
N ARG A 269 18.22 18.06 25.26
CA ARG A 269 18.07 19.49 25.53
C ARG A 269 16.86 19.99 24.76
N GLU A 270 15.87 20.53 25.45
CA GLU A 270 14.75 21.23 24.82
C GLU A 270 15.34 22.31 23.89
N PRO A 271 15.03 22.31 22.57
CA PRO A 271 15.41 23.44 21.75
C PRO A 271 14.58 24.64 22.21
N GLU A 272 15.28 25.68 22.71
CA GLU A 272 14.71 26.99 23.04
C GLU A 272 13.72 27.41 21.95
N SER A 273 12.47 27.52 22.36
CA SER A 273 11.38 28.30 21.77
C SER A 273 11.58 28.83 20.34
N ASP A 274 11.61 27.94 19.35
CA ASP A 274 11.23 28.30 17.99
C ASP A 274 9.70 28.21 17.93
N VAL A 275 9.08 29.21 18.56
CA VAL A 275 7.65 29.42 18.70
C VAL A 275 6.97 29.22 17.35
N ARG A 276 6.17 28.17 17.23
CA ARG A 276 4.77 28.18 16.77
C ARG A 276 4.33 29.15 15.64
N VAL A 277 5.20 29.58 14.72
CA VAL A 277 4.85 30.60 13.69
C VAL A 277 4.32 30.02 12.37
N ASN A 278 4.47 28.73 12.08
CA ASN A 278 4.36 28.25 10.68
C ASN A 278 3.15 27.40 10.30
N THR A 279 1.96 27.55 10.91
CA THR A 279 0.78 26.86 10.32
C THR A 279 -0.57 27.56 10.50
N ILE A 280 -0.77 28.36 11.56
CA ILE A 280 -2.06 29.04 11.80
C ILE A 280 -2.12 30.41 11.08
N THR A 281 -1.00 31.10 10.93
CA THR A 281 -0.92 32.44 10.30
C THR A 281 -1.15 32.42 8.79
N LEU A 282 -0.77 31.35 8.08
CA LEU A 282 -0.98 31.24 6.63
C LEU A 282 -2.47 31.09 6.23
N TRP A 283 -3.30 30.47 7.07
CA TRP A 283 -4.74 30.37 6.82
C TRP A 283 -5.51 31.60 7.31
N HIS A 284 -5.03 32.27 8.35
CA HIS A 284 -5.69 33.47 8.88
C HIS A 284 -5.44 34.71 8.01
N ASN A 285 -4.24 34.85 7.44
CA ASN A 285 -3.94 35.98 6.54
C ASN A 285 -4.66 35.88 5.18
N ARG A 286 -5.02 34.66 4.73
CA ARG A 286 -5.80 34.46 3.50
C ARG A 286 -7.27 34.90 3.63
N ARG A 287 -7.83 34.89 4.85
CA ARG A 287 -9.21 35.35 5.13
C ARG A 287 -9.32 36.87 5.29
N LYS A 288 -8.23 37.57 5.66
CA LYS A 288 -8.24 39.04 5.77
C LYS A 288 -8.05 39.76 4.43
N SER A 289 -7.41 39.12 3.44
CA SER A 289 -7.19 39.74 2.12
C SER A 289 -8.36 39.61 1.13
N SER A 290 -9.53 39.15 1.59
CA SER A 290 -10.70 38.87 0.75
C SER A 290 -11.95 39.66 1.15
N GLN A 291 -11.82 40.72 1.96
CA GLN A 291 -12.88 41.70 2.15
C GLN A 291 -12.83 42.77 1.05
N PRO A 292 -13.96 43.10 0.38
CA PRO A 292 -14.01 44.16 -0.61
C PRO A 292 -13.85 45.52 0.07
N VAL A 293 -13.00 46.36 -0.52
CA VAL A 293 -12.80 47.78 -0.14
C VAL A 293 -14.13 48.51 -0.30
N GLN A 294 -14.65 49.10 0.78
CA GLN A 294 -15.79 50.01 0.71
C GLN A 294 -15.33 51.38 0.16
N PRO A 295 -16.10 52.03 -0.73
CA PRO A 295 -15.79 53.37 -1.19
C PRO A 295 -16.11 54.39 -0.10
N ILE A 296 -15.12 55.23 0.23
CA ILE A 296 -15.27 56.39 1.12
C ILE A 296 -16.03 57.48 0.36
N HIS A 297 -17.25 57.80 0.81
CA HIS A 297 -17.94 59.04 0.43
C HIS A 297 -17.44 60.17 1.33
N ASN A 298 -16.78 61.17 0.74
CA ASN A 298 -16.52 62.45 1.40
C ASN A 298 -17.75 63.35 1.26
N ILE A 299 -18.17 63.95 2.38
CA ILE A 299 -19.04 65.13 2.46
C ILE A 299 -18.12 66.35 2.61
#